data_AF-A0A3R6Y1G1-F1
#
_entry.id   AF-A0A3R6Y1G1-F1
#
_cell.length_a   1.000
_cell.length_b   1.000
_cell.length_c   1.000
_cell.angle_alpha   90.00
_cell.angle_beta   90.00
_cell.angle_gamma   90.00
#
_symmetry.space_group_name_H-M   'P 1'
#
loop_
_entity.id
_entity.type
_entity.pdbx_description
1 polymer ?
#
loop_
_entity_poly.entity_id
_entity_poly.type
_entity_poly.pdbx_seq_one_letter_code
_entity_poly.pdbx_strand_id
1 'polypeptide(L)'
;MTGKGVINPPKEDKRPRYRGICPVCGKEMWICKSWAMEMGINTGACFCPGCETLMHITFNTERQEMDLERFEDYIPGGEND
;
A
#
# COMPACT_ATOMS: atom_id res chain seq x y z
N MET A 1 -26.04 3.37 -19.50
CA MET A 1 -24.86 2.48 -19.49
C MET A 1 -23.76 3.17 -18.70
N THR A 2 -23.54 2.81 -17.44
CA THR A 2 -22.27 3.01 -16.70
C THR A 2 -22.34 2.08 -15.48
N GLY A 3 -22.21 0.78 -15.73
CA GLY A 3 -21.98 -0.17 -14.66
C GLY A 3 -20.62 0.15 -14.06
N LYS A 4 -20.61 0.79 -12.88
CA LYS A 4 -19.42 0.88 -12.05
C LYS A 4 -18.96 -0.57 -11.85
N GLY A 5 -17.78 -0.92 -12.35
CA GLY A 5 -17.15 -2.20 -12.10
C GLY A 5 -16.88 -2.32 -10.61
N VAL A 6 -17.91 -2.70 -9.84
CA VAL A 6 -17.74 -3.23 -8.50
C VAL A 6 -17.11 -4.59 -8.70
N ILE A 7 -15.78 -4.62 -8.65
CA ILE A 7 -15.07 -5.84 -8.30
C ILE A 7 -15.70 -6.30 -6.99
N ASN A 8 -16.45 -7.40 -7.01
CA ASN A 8 -16.82 -8.05 -5.75
C ASN A 8 -15.52 -8.66 -5.24
N PRO A 9 -14.86 -8.10 -4.21
CA PRO A 9 -13.70 -8.77 -3.66
C PRO A 9 -14.14 -10.17 -3.22
N PRO A 10 -13.28 -11.20 -3.38
CA PRO A 10 -13.56 -12.50 -2.81
C PRO A 10 -13.93 -12.36 -1.33
N LYS A 11 -14.86 -13.19 -0.83
CA LYS A 11 -15.28 -13.16 0.59
C LYS A 11 -14.10 -13.25 1.56
N GLU A 12 -12.99 -13.84 1.12
CA GLU A 12 -11.73 -13.90 1.85
C GLU A 12 -10.58 -13.52 0.90
N ASP A 13 -9.83 -12.48 1.27
CA ASP A 13 -8.60 -12.11 0.58
C ASP A 13 -7.45 -13.00 1.07
N LYS A 14 -7.08 -13.97 0.24
CA LYS A 14 -6.01 -14.96 0.52
C LYS A 14 -4.62 -14.49 0.09
N ARG A 15 -4.48 -13.25 -0.39
CA ARG A 15 -3.17 -12.73 -0.81
C ARG A 15 -2.21 -12.69 0.39
N PRO A 16 -0.90 -12.97 0.16
CA PRO A 16 0.11 -12.76 1.17
C PRO A 16 0.06 -11.34 1.71
N ARG A 17 0.24 -11.21 3.02
CA ARG A 17 0.32 -9.93 3.70
C ARG A 17 1.75 -9.68 4.14
N TYR A 18 2.19 -8.46 3.93
CA TYR A 18 3.53 -8.00 4.24
C TYR A 18 3.45 -6.98 5.35
N ARG A 19 4.40 -7.06 6.29
CA ARG A 19 4.45 -6.18 7.45
C ARG A 19 4.81 -4.76 7.01
N GLY A 20 4.16 -3.76 7.58
CA GLY A 20 4.51 -2.35 7.44
C GLY A 20 4.22 -1.60 8.72
N ILE A 21 5.04 -0.61 9.06
CA ILE A 21 4.87 0.22 10.27
C ILE A 21 4.43 1.62 9.84
N CYS A 22 3.35 2.11 10.43
CA CYS A 22 2.90 3.49 10.19
C CYS A 22 3.96 4.48 10.70
N PRO A 23 4.55 5.34 9.84
CA PRO A 23 5.55 6.31 10.26
C PRO A 23 5.00 7.41 11.18
N VAL A 24 3.67 7.60 11.22
CA VAL A 24 3.03 8.65 12.02
C VAL A 24 2.69 8.19 13.43
N CYS A 25 2.06 7.02 13.57
CA CYS A 25 1.58 6.54 14.87
C CYS A 25 2.26 5.25 15.37
N GLY A 26 3.20 4.69 14.60
CA GLY A 26 3.93 3.47 14.96
C GLY A 26 3.10 2.18 14.89
N LYS A 27 1.83 2.24 14.44
CA LYS A 27 0.98 1.05 14.34
C LYS A 27 1.51 0.07 13.29
N GLU A 28 1.65 -1.18 13.69
CA GLU A 28 1.95 -2.29 12.78
C GLU A 28 0.72 -2.66 11.94
N MET A 29 0.95 -2.89 10.66
CA MET A 29 -0.05 -3.23 9.65
C MET A 29 0.41 -4.42 8.81
N TRP A 30 -0.57 -5.18 8.33
CA TRP A 30 -0.36 -6.36 7.49
C TRP A 30 -1.08 -6.15 6.15
N ILE A 31 -0.32 -5.72 5.14
CA ILE A 31 -0.79 -5.13 3.89
C ILE A 31 -0.57 -6.11 2.73
N CYS A 32 -1.61 -6.36 1.93
CA CYS A 32 -1.47 -7.12 0.69
C CYS A 32 -0.88 -6.25 -0.41
N LYS A 33 -0.12 -6.83 -1.34
CA LYS A 33 0.22 -6.15 -2.60
C LYS A 33 -1.05 -5.81 -3.38
N SER A 34 -1.05 -4.62 -3.99
CA SER A 34 -2.08 -4.24 -4.95
C SER A 34 -1.92 -5.06 -6.24
N TRP A 35 -2.96 -5.14 -7.07
CA TRP A 35 -2.83 -5.75 -8.39
C TRP A 35 -1.78 -5.06 -9.27
N ALA A 36 -1.61 -3.74 -9.13
CA ALA A 36 -0.58 -3.00 -9.83
C ALA A 36 0.83 -3.43 -9.41
N MET A 37 1.06 -3.63 -8.11
CA MET A 37 2.32 -4.15 -7.58
C MET A 37 2.60 -5.57 -8.07
N GLU A 38 1.59 -6.44 -8.14
CA GLU A 38 1.73 -7.78 -8.71
C GLU A 38 2.06 -7.75 -10.21
N MET A 39 1.64 -6.69 -10.92
CA MET A 39 1.98 -6.45 -12.33
C MET A 39 3.31 -5.68 -12.53
N GLY A 40 4.10 -5.48 -11.47
CA GLY A 40 5.41 -4.84 -11.52
C GLY A 40 5.42 -3.33 -11.31
N ILE A 41 4.27 -2.71 -11.07
CA ILE A 41 4.18 -1.28 -10.71
C ILE A 41 4.29 -1.18 -9.19
N ASN A 42 5.51 -1.05 -8.67
CA ASN A 42 5.81 -1.06 -7.24
C ASN A 42 5.40 0.23 -6.52
N THR A 43 4.12 0.58 -6.56
CA THR A 43 3.55 1.75 -5.87
C THR A 43 2.09 1.48 -5.52
N GLY A 44 1.62 2.07 -4.43
CA GLY A 44 0.25 1.94 -3.97
C GLY A 44 -0.08 2.94 -2.87
N ALA A 45 -1.32 2.88 -2.38
CA ALA A 45 -1.77 3.72 -1.28
C ALA A 45 -2.65 2.92 -0.31
N CYS A 46 -2.59 3.27 0.97
CA CYS A 46 -3.51 2.75 1.99
C CYS A 46 -3.74 3.78 3.10
N PHE A 47 -4.85 3.65 3.82
CA PHE A 47 -5.07 4.41 5.06
C PHE A 47 -4.57 3.61 6.26
N CYS A 48 -3.90 4.28 7.19
CA CYS A 48 -3.55 3.66 8.47
C CYS A 48 -4.82 3.41 9.30
N PRO A 49 -5.12 2.18 9.77
CA PRO A 49 -6.28 1.90 10.61
C PRO A 49 -6.12 2.40 12.06
N GLY A 50 -5.01 3.04 12.39
CA GLY A 50 -4.75 3.64 13.71
C GLY A 50 -5.02 5.13 13.76
N CYS A 51 -4.47 5.88 12.81
CA CYS A 51 -4.52 7.33 12.78
C CYS A 51 -5.14 7.91 11.50
N GLU A 52 -5.66 7.05 10.62
CA GLU A 52 -6.36 7.41 9.38
C GLU A 52 -5.55 8.23 8.37
N THR A 53 -4.23 8.38 8.58
CA THR A 53 -3.35 9.04 7.63
C THR A 53 -3.25 8.24 6.33
N LEU A 54 -3.37 8.93 5.19
CA LEU A 54 -3.12 8.36 3.88
C LEU A 54 -1.62 8.14 3.68
N MET A 55 -1.26 6.90 3.36
CA MET A 55 0.12 6.48 3.15
C MET A 55 0.35 6.09 1.70
N HIS A 56 1.53 6.40 1.19
CA HIS A 56 2.11 5.72 0.04
C HIS A 56 2.81 4.46 0.51
N ILE A 57 2.70 3.40 -0.29
CA ILE A 57 3.30 2.09 0.02
C ILE A 57 4.15 1.59 -1.16
N THR A 58 5.31 1.03 -0.83
CA THR A 58 6.18 0.30 -1.76
C THR A 58 6.56 -1.04 -1.16
N PHE A 59 6.64 -2.07 -2.00
CA PHE A 59 7.08 -3.38 -1.55
C PHE A 59 8.61 -3.45 -1.55
N ASN A 60 9.19 -3.80 -0.40
CA ASN A 60 10.60 -4.06 -0.23
C ASN A 60 10.90 -5.55 -0.47
N THR A 61 11.56 -5.87 -1.58
CA THR A 61 11.84 -7.25 -1.98
C THR A 61 12.87 -7.94 -1.07
N GLU A 62 13.82 -7.21 -0.51
CA GLU A 62 14.86 -7.79 0.34
C GLU A 62 14.31 -8.19 1.70
N ARG A 63 13.53 -7.31 2.34
CA ARG A 63 12.95 -7.55 3.67
C ARG A 63 11.63 -8.31 3.65
N GLN A 64 10.97 -8.41 2.49
CA GLN A 64 9.61 -8.91 2.36
C GLN A 64 8.63 -8.11 3.25
N GLU A 65 8.77 -6.78 3.23
CA GLU A 65 7.99 -5.82 4.01
C GLU A 65 7.42 -4.73 3.09
N MET A 66 6.51 -3.90 3.63
CA MET A 66 6.05 -2.68 2.99
C MET A 66 6.77 -1.49 3.62
N ASP A 67 7.42 -0.70 2.77
CA ASP A 67 7.90 0.63 3.11
C ASP A 67 6.73 1.61 3.03
N LEU A 68 6.60 2.45 4.06
CA LEU A 68 5.50 3.39 4.24
C LEU A 68 6.02 4.80 4.44
N GLU A 69 5.46 5.73 3.68
CA GLU A 69 5.64 7.16 3.86
C GLU A 69 4.29 7.88 3.80
N ARG A 70 4.20 9.10 4.35
CA ARG A 70 2.99 9.89 4.19
C ARG A 70 2.82 10.20 2.71
N PHE A 71 1.60 10.04 2.22
CA PHE A 71 1.33 10.28 0.80
C PHE A 71 1.62 11.74 0.37
N GLU A 72 1.51 12.68 1.32
CA GLU A 72 1.85 14.10 1.10
C GLU A 72 3.36 14.35 0.94
N ASP A 73 4.19 13.49 1.51
CA ASP A 73 5.65 13.59 1.44
C ASP A 73 6.21 12.84 0.19
N TYR A 74 5.39 11.97 -0.41
CA TYR A 74 5.77 11.18 -1.59
C TYR A 74 5.84 12.03 -2.86
N ILE A 75 7.01 12.04 -3.51
CA ILE A 75 7.24 12.70 -4.80
C ILE A 75 7.27 11.62 -5.92
N PRO A 76 6.23 11.54 -6.77
CA PRO A 76 6.19 10.53 -7.84
C PRO A 76 7.26 10.79 -8.91
N GLY A 77 8.07 9.78 -9.21
CA GLY A 77 9.12 9.84 -10.24
C GLY A 77 10.50 10.28 -9.77
N GLY A 78 10.67 10.44 -8.44
CA GLY A 78 11.89 10.81 -7.70
C GLY A 78 13.13 11.17 -8.52
N GLU A 79 13.42 12.47 -8.61
CA GLU A 79 14.78 12.97 -8.63
C GLU A 79 15.03 13.53 -7.22
N ASN A 80 15.93 12.89 -6.47
CA ASN A 80 16.59 13.55 -5.35
C ASN A 80 17.95 13.99 -5.92
N ASP A 81 18.18 15.31 -5.95
CA ASP A 81 19.48 15.94 -6.28
C ASP A 81 20.59 15.48 -5.32
#